data_AF-A0A4R6ZR35-F1
#
_entry.id   AF-A0A4R6ZR35-F1
#
_cell.length_a   1.000
_cell.length_b   1.000
_cell.length_c   1.000
_cell.angle_alpha   90.00
_cell.angle_beta   90.00
_cell.angle_gamma   90.00
#
_symmetry.space_group_name_H-M   'P 1'
#
loop_
_entity.id
_entity.type
_entity.pdbx_description
1 polymer ?
#
loop_
_entity_poly.entity_id
_entity_poly.type
_entity_poly.pdbx_seq_one_letter_code
_entity_poly.pdbx_strand_id
1 'polypeptide(L)'
;MKKGLLAIFAILLLILLPINVLATEDLTVEIQSESKVVKDDDLKLKLHTNLPKKMKFYATITGANAYEKEIKAKVDKDGDLYKKVKNLDVGKYTITYKSYKPKKQSKKVKKVIGKNGGYLKGANIKDGVITFTETLEVKAPVKETPKDSFKEKAEKNAEKYPAVPGAILYTKGDTDVTGLKYYFEGDLMSLNKVDGILAWMVKNQNGYVMPIFPDHAQDEAIVGDKVKIWGTLTGDGYQASDFAIPNVVGMTGSMHLIQVNINGEDKI
;
A
#
# COMPACT_ATOMS: atom_id res chain seq x y z
N MET A 1 41.31 87.70 -14.30
CA MET A 1 40.03 87.77 -15.03
C MET A 1 39.83 86.50 -15.83
N LYS A 2 38.63 85.92 -15.70
CA LYS A 2 37.99 84.88 -16.53
C LYS A 2 38.49 83.42 -16.33
N LYS A 3 37.67 82.64 -15.59
CA LYS A 3 36.83 81.51 -16.07
C LYS A 3 37.71 80.28 -16.37
N GLY A 4 37.77 79.23 -15.54
CA GLY A 4 36.66 78.49 -14.96
C GLY A 4 36.41 77.25 -15.82
N LEU A 5 36.94 76.09 -15.40
CA LEU A 5 36.35 74.79 -15.72
C LEU A 5 36.78 73.79 -14.64
N LEU A 6 35.81 73.37 -13.82
CA LEU A 6 35.94 72.23 -12.92
C LEU A 6 36.23 70.97 -13.74
N ALA A 7 37.32 70.28 -13.44
CA ALA A 7 37.47 68.87 -13.79
C ALA A 7 37.36 68.04 -12.50
N ILE A 8 36.12 67.75 -12.11
CA ILE A 8 35.80 66.71 -11.14
C ILE A 8 36.10 65.38 -11.85
N PHE A 9 37.31 64.84 -11.68
CA PHE A 9 37.58 63.46 -12.01
C PHE A 9 37.10 62.60 -10.84
N ALA A 10 35.82 62.24 -10.92
CA ALA A 10 35.24 61.19 -10.09
C ALA A 10 35.99 59.89 -10.39
N ILE A 11 36.85 59.47 -9.46
CA ILE A 11 37.34 58.09 -9.40
C ILE A 11 36.13 57.26 -8.95
N LEU A 12 35.27 56.92 -9.92
CA LEU A 12 34.21 55.96 -9.73
C LEU A 12 34.89 54.60 -9.59
N LEU A 13 34.86 54.12 -8.36
CA LEU A 13 35.27 52.80 -7.93
C LEU A 13 34.50 51.73 -8.72
N LEU A 14 34.99 51.38 -9.92
CA LEU A 14 34.58 50.16 -10.62
C LEU A 14 35.28 48.99 -9.91
N ILE A 15 34.73 48.63 -8.75
CA ILE A 15 34.87 47.28 -8.23
C ILE A 15 34.27 46.39 -9.33
N LEU A 16 35.13 45.85 -10.17
CA LEU A 16 34.89 44.59 -10.87
C LEU A 16 34.67 43.54 -9.79
N LEU A 17 33.46 43.54 -9.21
CA LEU A 17 32.99 42.35 -8.53
C LEU A 17 33.00 41.28 -9.63
N PRO A 18 33.70 40.15 -9.44
CA PRO A 18 33.39 39.01 -10.26
C PRO A 18 31.90 38.81 -10.08
N ILE A 19 31.15 38.97 -11.18
CA ILE A 19 29.84 38.36 -11.27
C ILE A 19 30.20 36.89 -11.11
N ASN A 20 30.11 36.39 -9.88
CA ASN A 20 29.95 34.99 -9.62
C ASN A 20 28.63 34.67 -10.32
N VAL A 21 28.73 34.41 -11.63
CA VAL A 21 27.76 33.59 -12.33
C VAL A 21 27.85 32.31 -11.54
N LEU A 22 26.97 32.19 -10.52
CA LEU A 22 26.70 30.91 -9.91
C LEU A 22 26.46 30.02 -11.12
N ALA A 23 27.38 29.10 -11.38
CA ALA A 23 27.15 28.01 -12.29
C ALA A 23 25.93 27.30 -11.71
N THR A 24 24.75 27.68 -12.20
CA THR A 24 23.51 27.03 -11.86
C THR A 24 23.58 25.71 -12.59
N GLU A 25 23.92 24.67 -11.84
CA GLU A 25 24.09 23.32 -12.33
C GLU A 25 22.82 22.89 -13.07
N ASP A 26 23.03 22.29 -14.24
CA ASP A 26 21.96 21.65 -14.98
C ASP A 26 21.37 20.53 -14.10
N LEU A 27 20.05 20.52 -13.97
CA LEU A 27 19.28 19.52 -13.25
C LEU A 27 18.74 18.49 -14.24
N THR A 28 19.42 17.35 -14.33
CA THR A 28 18.88 16.17 -15.03
C THR A 28 17.70 15.62 -14.26
N VAL A 29 16.53 15.59 -14.89
CA VAL A 29 15.28 15.20 -14.23
C VAL A 29 15.21 13.68 -14.14
N GLU A 30 15.04 13.19 -12.91
CA GLU A 30 14.81 11.79 -12.61
C GLU A 30 13.38 11.62 -12.09
N ILE A 31 12.68 10.62 -12.65
CA ILE A 31 11.31 10.26 -12.27
C ILE A 31 11.23 8.74 -12.22
N GLN A 32 10.76 8.22 -11.10
CA GLN A 32 10.42 6.82 -10.91
C GLN A 32 8.94 6.71 -10.55
N SER A 33 8.19 5.86 -11.26
CA SER A 33 6.81 5.58 -10.88
C SER A 33 6.75 4.46 -9.84
N GLU A 34 5.94 4.70 -8.82
CA GLU A 34 5.50 3.73 -7.82
C GLU A 34 3.97 3.65 -7.77
N SER A 35 3.31 4.16 -8.81
CA SER A 35 1.86 4.15 -8.89
C SER A 35 1.32 2.72 -8.95
N LYS A 36 0.22 2.48 -8.23
CA LYS A 36 -0.42 1.16 -8.18
C LYS A 36 -1.92 1.24 -7.95
N VAL A 37 -2.61 0.23 -8.45
CA VAL A 37 -3.99 -0.07 -8.08
C VAL A 37 -3.96 -0.70 -6.68
N VAL A 38 -4.83 -0.22 -5.79
CA VAL A 38 -5.01 -0.78 -4.44
C VAL A 38 -6.45 -1.29 -4.27
N LYS A 39 -6.74 -1.97 -3.15
CA LYS A 39 -8.09 -2.46 -2.81
C LYS A 39 -9.14 -1.36 -2.98
N ASP A 40 -10.36 -1.77 -3.34
CA ASP A 40 -11.54 -0.92 -3.62
C ASP A 40 -11.46 -0.09 -4.91
N ASP A 41 -10.76 -0.59 -5.93
CA ASP A 41 -10.60 0.06 -7.25
C ASP A 41 -10.02 1.49 -7.17
N ASP A 42 -9.30 1.76 -6.08
CA ASP A 42 -8.63 3.02 -5.83
C ASP A 42 -7.26 3.00 -6.50
N LEU A 43 -6.93 4.06 -7.24
CA LEU A 43 -5.62 4.25 -7.84
C LEU A 43 -4.77 5.17 -6.94
N LYS A 44 -3.66 4.62 -6.43
CA LYS A 44 -2.62 5.42 -5.75
C LYS A 44 -1.58 5.82 -6.78
N LEU A 45 -1.62 7.09 -7.16
CA LEU A 45 -0.60 7.72 -8.00
C LEU A 45 0.58 8.13 -7.11
N LYS A 46 1.77 7.64 -7.44
CA LYS A 46 3.01 8.01 -6.76
C LYS A 46 4.15 8.11 -7.76
N LEU A 47 4.77 9.29 -7.83
CA LEU A 47 6.04 9.49 -8.52
C LEU A 47 7.09 9.93 -7.50
N HIS A 48 8.26 9.32 -7.55
CA HIS A 48 9.46 9.80 -6.87
C HIS A 48 10.32 10.61 -7.85
N THR A 49 10.87 11.74 -7.42
CA THR A 49 11.62 12.64 -8.30
C THR A 49 12.61 13.53 -7.55
N ASN A 50 13.71 13.90 -8.21
CA ASN A 50 14.72 14.84 -7.69
C ASN A 50 14.34 16.33 -7.82
N LEU A 51 13.08 16.63 -8.14
CA LEU A 51 12.60 18.00 -8.36
C LEU A 51 12.37 18.77 -7.05
N PRO A 52 12.41 20.11 -7.10
CA PRO A 52 12.28 20.93 -5.90
C PRO A 52 10.90 20.83 -5.25
N LYS A 53 10.89 20.76 -3.92
CA LYS A 53 9.70 20.86 -3.08
C LYS A 53 8.75 21.98 -3.52
N LYS A 54 7.45 21.68 -3.50
CA LYS A 54 6.32 22.53 -3.92
C LYS A 54 6.27 22.82 -5.42
N MET A 55 7.08 22.17 -6.26
CA MET A 55 6.91 22.24 -7.71
C MET A 55 5.54 21.69 -8.10
N LYS A 56 4.78 22.49 -8.87
CA LYS A 56 3.38 22.18 -9.20
C LYS A 56 3.29 21.31 -10.44
N PHE A 57 2.40 20.34 -10.37
CA PHE A 57 2.03 19.42 -11.44
C PHE A 57 0.51 19.30 -11.54
N TYR A 58 0.04 18.86 -12.69
CA TYR A 58 -1.28 18.26 -12.84
C TYR A 58 -1.12 16.90 -13.49
N ALA A 59 -1.91 15.94 -13.05
CA ALA A 59 -2.02 14.62 -13.65
C ALA A 59 -3.36 14.55 -14.37
N THR A 60 -3.33 14.27 -15.66
CA THR A 60 -4.51 13.97 -16.47
C THR A 60 -4.62 12.45 -16.57
N ILE A 61 -5.73 11.91 -16.09
CA ILE A 61 -6.04 10.48 -16.12
C ILE A 61 -7.10 10.27 -17.19
N THR A 62 -6.80 9.46 -18.20
CA THR A 62 -7.73 9.09 -19.27
C THR A 62 -7.93 7.58 -19.26
N GLY A 63 -9.17 7.11 -19.32
CA GLY A 63 -9.50 5.68 -19.22
C GLY A 63 -10.66 5.24 -20.12
N ALA A 64 -11.18 4.04 -19.82
CA ALA A 64 -12.38 3.50 -20.47
C ALA A 64 -13.60 4.41 -20.29
N ASN A 65 -14.63 4.24 -21.13
CA ASN A 65 -15.89 5.01 -21.06
C ASN A 65 -15.73 6.53 -21.14
N ALA A 66 -14.72 7.02 -21.87
CA ALA A 66 -14.38 8.44 -21.95
C ALA A 66 -14.08 9.08 -20.58
N TYR A 67 -13.63 8.28 -19.60
CA TYR A 67 -13.19 8.80 -18.31
C TYR A 67 -12.02 9.77 -18.52
N GLU A 68 -12.19 11.01 -18.06
CA GLU A 68 -11.13 12.00 -17.98
C GLU A 68 -11.17 12.74 -16.65
N LYS A 69 -10.03 12.80 -15.96
CA LYS A 69 -9.91 13.55 -14.71
C LYS A 69 -8.56 14.25 -14.60
N GLU A 70 -8.59 15.55 -14.34
CA GLU A 70 -7.40 16.33 -14.00
C GLU A 70 -7.26 16.46 -12.47
N ILE A 71 -6.06 16.18 -11.96
CA ILE A 71 -5.74 16.32 -10.53
C ILE A 71 -4.49 17.16 -10.36
N LYS A 72 -4.59 18.21 -9.56
CA LYS A 72 -3.46 19.08 -9.22
C LYS A 72 -2.64 18.47 -8.08
N ALA A 73 -1.33 18.38 -8.25
CA ALA A 73 -0.40 17.84 -7.28
C ALA A 73 0.85 18.74 -7.13
N LYS A 74 1.64 18.49 -6.09
CA LYS A 74 2.89 19.20 -5.84
C LYS A 74 3.90 18.20 -5.30
N VAL A 75 5.16 18.40 -5.67
CA VAL A 75 6.30 17.68 -5.07
C VAL A 75 6.37 18.04 -3.58
N ASP A 76 6.49 17.05 -2.72
CA ASP A 76 6.63 17.25 -1.29
C ASP A 76 8.08 17.49 -0.87
N LYS A 77 8.43 17.26 0.41
CA LYS A 77 9.80 17.47 0.91
C LYS A 77 10.76 16.32 0.57
N ASP A 78 10.23 15.14 0.30
CA ASP A 78 10.99 13.91 0.09
C ASP A 78 11.16 13.61 -1.41
N GLY A 79 10.66 14.50 -2.28
CA GLY A 79 10.71 14.35 -3.73
C GLY A 79 9.48 13.64 -4.29
N ASP A 80 8.45 13.38 -3.47
CA ASP A 80 7.32 12.58 -3.89
C ASP A 80 6.15 13.45 -4.39
N LEU A 81 5.44 12.91 -5.38
CA LEU A 81 4.14 13.38 -5.83
C LEU A 81 3.12 12.28 -5.57
N TYR A 82 2.21 12.52 -4.61
CA TYR A 82 1.21 11.53 -4.20
C TYR A 82 -0.23 12.02 -4.42
N LYS A 83 -1.06 11.17 -5.05
CA LYS A 83 -2.52 11.35 -5.14
C LYS A 83 -3.28 10.04 -5.07
N LYS A 84 -4.51 10.11 -4.58
CA LYS A 84 -5.47 9.01 -4.58
C LYS A 84 -6.64 9.37 -5.49
N VAL A 85 -7.03 8.43 -6.35
CA VAL A 85 -8.17 8.53 -7.27
C VAL A 85 -9.09 7.36 -6.95
N LYS A 86 -10.39 7.63 -6.80
CA LYS A 86 -11.38 6.62 -6.41
C LYS A 86 -12.39 6.39 -7.51
N ASN A 87 -13.10 5.27 -7.40
CA ASN A 87 -14.24 4.90 -8.24
C ASN A 87 -13.86 4.87 -9.72
N LEU A 88 -12.79 4.14 -10.05
CA LEU A 88 -12.40 3.90 -11.43
C LEU A 88 -13.05 2.62 -11.93
N ASP A 89 -13.68 2.68 -13.10
CA ASP A 89 -14.15 1.49 -13.78
C ASP A 89 -12.99 0.57 -14.16
N VAL A 90 -13.30 -0.69 -14.40
CA VAL A 90 -12.35 -1.64 -14.99
C VAL A 90 -11.85 -1.14 -16.33
N GLY A 91 -10.53 -1.12 -16.51
CA GLY A 91 -9.93 -0.79 -17.79
C GLY A 91 -8.48 -0.33 -17.68
N LYS A 92 -7.92 -0.02 -18.84
CA LYS A 92 -6.59 0.56 -18.98
C LYS A 92 -6.68 2.08 -18.85
N TYR A 93 -5.88 2.63 -17.95
CA TYR A 93 -5.79 4.06 -17.68
C TYR A 93 -4.41 4.58 -18.08
N THR A 94 -4.40 5.66 -18.84
CA THR A 94 -3.18 6.42 -19.12
C THR A 94 -3.14 7.62 -18.19
N ILE A 95 -2.04 7.78 -17.46
CA ILE A 95 -1.83 8.91 -16.57
C ILE A 95 -0.70 9.75 -17.14
N THR A 96 -1.01 11.00 -17.47
CA THR A 96 -0.04 11.98 -17.97
C THR A 96 0.17 13.06 -16.93
N TYR A 97 1.36 13.08 -16.33
CA TYR A 97 1.82 14.12 -15.43
C TYR A 97 2.47 15.24 -16.23
N LYS A 98 2.01 16.47 -16.01
CA LYS A 98 2.62 17.66 -16.60
C LYS A 98 2.91 18.68 -15.51
N SER A 99 4.15 19.15 -15.49
CA SER A 99 4.52 20.27 -14.65
C SER A 99 3.83 21.55 -15.13
N TYR A 100 3.60 22.49 -14.23
CA TYR A 100 3.17 23.82 -14.63
C TYR A 100 4.31 24.52 -15.36
N LYS A 101 3.98 25.30 -16.40
CA LYS A 101 4.93 26.19 -17.08
C LYS A 101 5.79 26.94 -16.06
N PRO A 102 7.12 27.11 -16.28
CA PRO A 102 8.03 27.75 -15.33
C PRO A 102 7.48 29.07 -14.78
N LYS A 103 6.86 29.91 -15.62
CA LYS A 103 6.22 31.17 -15.21
C LYS A 103 5.14 31.03 -14.14
N LYS A 104 4.42 29.91 -14.07
CA LYS A 104 3.37 29.60 -13.09
C LYS A 104 3.91 28.92 -11.81
N GLN A 105 5.20 28.59 -11.76
CA GLN A 105 5.86 28.07 -10.57
C GLN A 105 6.19 29.18 -9.55
N SER A 106 6.45 28.78 -8.30
CA SER A 106 6.83 29.73 -7.25
C SER A 106 8.21 30.34 -7.51
N LYS A 107 8.50 31.52 -6.93
CA LYS A 107 9.82 32.16 -7.03
C LYS A 107 10.95 31.22 -6.56
N LYS A 108 10.72 30.43 -5.51
CA LYS A 108 11.70 29.47 -4.97
C LYS A 108 11.99 28.34 -5.96
N VAL A 109 10.94 27.76 -6.54
CA VAL A 109 11.08 26.70 -7.57
C VAL A 109 11.79 27.24 -8.81
N LYS A 110 11.42 28.44 -9.30
CA LYS A 110 12.07 29.09 -10.45
C LYS A 110 13.57 29.34 -10.28
N LYS A 111 14.05 29.51 -9.05
CA LYS A 111 15.50 29.65 -8.80
C LYS A 111 16.23 28.33 -9.08
N VAL A 112 15.60 27.21 -8.75
CA VAL A 112 16.18 25.87 -8.93
C VAL A 112 16.05 25.38 -10.37
N ILE A 113 14.91 25.58 -11.02
CA ILE A 113 14.69 25.09 -12.40
C ILE A 113 15.06 26.11 -13.48
N GLY A 114 15.43 27.34 -13.09
CA GLY A 114 15.62 28.48 -13.98
C GLY A 114 14.31 29.20 -14.32
N LYS A 115 14.38 30.52 -14.59
CA LYS A 115 13.19 31.38 -14.83
C LYS A 115 12.25 30.82 -15.91
N ASN A 116 12.83 30.23 -16.95
CA ASN A 116 12.15 29.61 -18.08
C ASN A 116 12.28 28.08 -18.10
N GLY A 117 12.69 27.44 -17.00
CA GLY A 117 12.96 26.01 -16.96
C GLY A 117 14.29 25.61 -17.61
N GLY A 118 15.16 26.58 -17.89
CA GLY A 118 16.39 26.38 -18.68
C GLY A 118 17.45 25.50 -18.04
N TYR A 119 17.34 25.22 -16.74
CA TYR A 119 18.25 24.31 -16.03
C TYR A 119 17.77 22.86 -16.09
N LEU A 120 16.55 22.59 -16.56
CA LEU A 120 16.03 21.22 -16.62
C LEU A 120 16.56 20.49 -17.86
N LYS A 121 17.09 19.29 -17.68
CA LYS A 121 17.55 18.39 -18.76
C LYS A 121 16.83 17.04 -18.68
N GLY A 122 16.55 16.45 -19.83
CA GLY A 122 15.92 15.12 -19.94
C GLY A 122 15.07 14.98 -21.20
N ALA A 123 14.83 13.74 -21.62
CA ALA A 123 14.12 13.42 -22.86
C ALA A 123 12.65 13.90 -22.87
N ASN A 124 12.02 14.02 -21.70
CA ASN A 124 10.60 14.34 -21.59
C ASN A 124 10.34 15.82 -21.21
N ILE A 125 11.23 16.72 -21.62
CA ILE A 125 11.17 18.16 -21.29
C ILE A 125 11.04 18.97 -22.56
N LYS A 126 9.97 19.77 -22.64
CA LYS A 126 9.74 20.71 -23.75
C LYS A 126 9.33 22.06 -23.19
N ASP A 127 10.00 23.14 -23.61
CA ASP A 127 9.75 24.51 -23.15
C ASP A 127 9.77 24.66 -21.60
N GLY A 128 10.68 23.92 -20.94
CA GLY A 128 10.78 23.88 -19.48
C GLY A 128 9.61 23.19 -18.78
N VAL A 129 8.76 22.49 -19.53
CA VAL A 129 7.66 21.66 -19.03
C VAL A 129 8.06 20.20 -19.11
N ILE A 130 8.11 19.58 -17.94
CA ILE A 130 8.28 18.14 -17.76
C ILE A 130 6.95 17.46 -18.03
N THR A 131 6.97 16.43 -18.88
CA THR A 131 5.86 15.51 -19.11
C THR A 131 6.30 14.10 -18.75
N PHE A 132 5.46 13.32 -18.08
CA PHE A 132 5.70 11.90 -17.83
C PHE A 132 4.40 11.15 -18.03
N THR A 133 4.44 10.04 -18.74
CA THR A 133 3.26 9.23 -19.00
C THR A 133 3.49 7.82 -18.53
N GLU A 134 2.53 7.29 -17.78
CA GLU A 134 2.48 5.89 -17.40
C GLU A 134 1.13 5.30 -17.78
N THR A 135 1.06 3.98 -17.80
CA THR A 135 -0.18 3.26 -18.02
C THR A 135 -0.36 2.22 -16.95
N LEU A 136 -1.55 2.21 -16.36
CA LEU A 136 -1.94 1.28 -15.32
C LEU A 136 -3.21 0.57 -15.78
N GLU A 137 -3.31 -0.71 -15.48
CA GLU A 137 -4.51 -1.48 -15.75
C GLU A 137 -5.26 -1.65 -14.42
N VAL A 138 -6.40 -0.98 -14.30
CA VAL A 138 -7.41 -1.34 -13.30
C VAL A 138 -8.05 -2.58 -13.86
N LYS A 139 -7.50 -3.73 -13.50
CA LYS A 139 -8.17 -4.99 -13.80
C LYS A 139 -9.51 -4.97 -13.08
N ALA A 140 -10.46 -5.75 -13.59
CA ALA A 140 -11.59 -6.08 -12.76
C ALA A 140 -11.03 -6.46 -11.40
N PRO A 141 -11.65 -6.05 -10.27
CA PRO A 141 -11.48 -6.87 -9.09
C PRO A 141 -11.67 -8.27 -9.64
N VAL A 142 -10.64 -9.12 -9.48
CA VAL A 142 -10.82 -10.53 -9.78
C VAL A 142 -12.17 -10.80 -9.14
N LYS A 143 -13.16 -11.22 -9.93
CA LYS A 143 -14.37 -11.77 -9.34
C LYS A 143 -13.82 -12.95 -8.55
N GLU A 144 -13.40 -12.69 -7.31
CA GLU A 144 -13.62 -13.61 -6.25
C GLU A 144 -15.12 -13.79 -6.31
N THR A 145 -15.50 -14.87 -6.97
CA THR A 145 -16.80 -15.46 -6.76
C THR A 145 -17.09 -15.40 -5.25
N PRO A 146 -18.28 -14.87 -4.92
CA PRO A 146 -18.55 -14.11 -3.70
C PRO A 146 -18.47 -15.01 -2.48
N LYS A 147 -17.63 -14.71 -1.46
CA LYS A 147 -17.39 -15.55 -0.27
C LYS A 147 -16.88 -16.99 -0.55
N ASP A 148 -17.23 -17.60 -1.67
CA ASP A 148 -16.93 -18.98 -2.07
C ASP A 148 -15.46 -19.17 -2.46
N SER A 149 -14.75 -18.18 -3.01
CA SER A 149 -13.33 -18.40 -3.36
C SER A 149 -12.38 -18.50 -2.15
N PHE A 150 -12.74 -17.91 -1.00
CA PHE A 150 -12.01 -18.11 0.25
C PHE A 150 -12.40 -19.44 0.87
N LYS A 151 -13.72 -19.70 1.00
CA LYS A 151 -14.24 -20.94 1.60
C LYS A 151 -13.76 -22.16 0.85
N GLU A 152 -13.89 -22.20 -0.48
CA GLU A 152 -13.41 -23.32 -1.32
C GLU A 152 -11.90 -23.56 -1.17
N LYS A 153 -11.08 -22.49 -1.11
CA LYS A 153 -9.63 -22.64 -0.93
C LYS A 153 -9.31 -23.17 0.46
N ALA A 154 -10.00 -22.66 1.48
CA ALA A 154 -9.86 -23.10 2.87
C ALA A 154 -10.28 -24.57 3.03
N GLU A 155 -11.39 -24.98 2.42
CA GLU A 155 -11.89 -26.36 2.41
C GLU A 155 -10.93 -27.30 1.69
N LYS A 156 -10.48 -26.96 0.48
CA LYS A 156 -9.47 -27.75 -0.26
C LYS A 156 -8.16 -27.90 0.53
N ASN A 157 -7.75 -26.86 1.24
CA ASN A 157 -6.56 -26.92 2.08
C ASN A 157 -6.78 -27.79 3.32
N ALA A 158 -7.96 -27.77 3.93
CA ALA A 158 -8.31 -28.66 5.04
C ALA A 158 -8.37 -30.13 4.60
N GLU A 159 -8.82 -30.41 3.37
CA GLU A 159 -8.74 -31.74 2.78
C GLU A 159 -7.29 -32.18 2.57
N LYS A 160 -6.43 -31.28 2.07
CA LYS A 160 -5.01 -31.58 1.82
C LYS A 160 -4.19 -31.75 3.10
N TYR A 161 -4.52 -30.99 4.15
CA TYR A 161 -3.82 -30.99 5.43
C TYR A 161 -4.82 -31.28 6.54
N PRO A 162 -5.33 -32.52 6.69
CA PRO A 162 -6.40 -32.80 7.62
C PRO A 162 -5.95 -32.66 9.09
N ALA A 163 -6.81 -32.06 9.92
CA ALA A 163 -6.60 -31.95 11.36
C ALA A 163 -6.93 -33.29 12.06
N VAL A 164 -5.99 -34.23 12.01
CA VAL A 164 -6.08 -35.60 12.54
C VAL A 164 -4.93 -35.89 13.53
N PRO A 165 -4.93 -37.03 14.25
CA PRO A 165 -3.79 -37.42 15.07
C PRO A 165 -2.48 -37.40 14.28
N GLY A 166 -1.46 -36.77 14.85
CA GLY A 166 -0.13 -36.60 14.22
C GLY A 166 0.00 -35.44 13.21
N ALA A 167 -1.08 -34.70 12.92
CA ALA A 167 -1.02 -33.57 12.00
C ALA A 167 -0.19 -32.39 12.54
N ILE A 168 0.58 -31.75 11.65
CA ILE A 168 1.36 -30.54 11.94
C ILE A 168 0.72 -29.39 11.17
N LEU A 169 -0.04 -28.54 11.87
CA LEU A 169 -0.71 -27.35 11.32
C LEU A 169 -0.09 -26.05 11.84
N TYR A 170 1.22 -26.07 12.09
CA TYR A 170 2.02 -24.93 12.48
C TYR A 170 3.37 -25.00 11.78
N THR A 171 4.08 -23.87 11.73
CA THR A 171 5.34 -23.75 11.00
C THR A 171 6.47 -24.39 11.82
N LYS A 172 7.11 -25.41 11.24
CA LYS A 172 8.22 -26.16 11.87
C LYS A 172 9.09 -26.84 10.82
N GLY A 173 10.39 -26.61 10.89
CA GLY A 173 11.35 -27.18 9.94
C GLY A 173 11.01 -26.73 8.51
N ASP A 174 10.84 -27.68 7.61
CA ASP A 174 10.48 -27.43 6.20
C ASP A 174 8.98 -27.17 5.97
N THR A 175 8.15 -27.26 7.02
CA THR A 175 6.72 -26.99 6.95
C THR A 175 6.46 -25.52 7.27
N ASP A 176 5.98 -24.76 6.29
CA ASP A 176 5.45 -23.40 6.49
C ASP A 176 3.97 -23.37 6.08
N VAL A 177 3.11 -23.12 7.06
CA VAL A 177 1.65 -23.03 6.88
C VAL A 177 1.12 -21.64 7.25
N THR A 178 2.02 -20.69 7.52
CA THR A 178 1.69 -19.32 7.91
C THR A 178 0.85 -18.63 6.84
N GLY A 179 -0.30 -18.06 7.23
CA GLY A 179 -1.21 -17.37 6.32
C GLY A 179 -2.02 -18.28 5.39
N LEU A 180 -1.89 -19.60 5.52
CA LEU A 180 -2.65 -20.56 4.72
C LEU A 180 -4.15 -20.47 5.08
N LYS A 181 -5.00 -20.23 4.07
CA LYS A 181 -6.45 -20.24 4.22
C LYS A 181 -6.89 -21.64 4.61
N TYR A 182 -7.68 -21.76 5.67
CA TYR A 182 -7.98 -23.06 6.26
C TYR A 182 -9.42 -23.12 6.78
N TYR A 183 -10.02 -24.30 6.64
CA TYR A 183 -11.35 -24.63 7.14
C TYR A 183 -11.22 -25.52 8.36
N PHE A 184 -11.97 -25.21 9.41
CA PHE A 184 -12.02 -26.02 10.62
C PHE A 184 -13.44 -26.08 11.16
N GLU A 185 -13.90 -27.28 11.51
CA GLU A 185 -15.24 -27.52 12.04
C GLU A 185 -15.16 -28.33 13.32
N GLY A 186 -15.96 -27.95 14.32
CA GLY A 186 -16.00 -28.64 15.60
C GLY A 186 -16.91 -27.98 16.61
N ASP A 187 -16.79 -28.45 17.85
CA ASP A 187 -17.51 -27.93 19.00
C ASP A 187 -16.62 -26.94 19.76
N LEU A 188 -17.18 -25.79 20.17
CA LEU A 188 -16.50 -24.84 21.05
C LEU A 188 -16.39 -25.40 22.46
N MET A 189 -15.20 -25.84 22.86
CA MET A 189 -14.98 -26.52 24.14
C MET A 189 -14.71 -25.55 25.29
N SER A 190 -14.04 -24.43 25.02
CA SER A 190 -13.75 -23.40 26.02
C SER A 190 -13.37 -22.07 25.38
N LEU A 191 -13.41 -21.02 26.20
CA LEU A 191 -12.93 -19.68 25.91
C LEU A 191 -11.71 -19.42 26.80
N ASN A 192 -10.52 -19.47 26.23
CA ASN A 192 -9.25 -19.34 26.97
C ASN A 192 -8.48 -18.11 26.50
N LYS A 193 -7.47 -17.70 27.27
CA LYS A 193 -6.48 -16.72 26.79
C LYS A 193 -5.23 -17.45 26.33
N VAL A 194 -4.82 -17.18 25.10
CA VAL A 194 -3.54 -17.63 24.53
C VAL A 194 -2.73 -16.37 24.28
N ASP A 195 -1.55 -16.27 24.91
CA ASP A 195 -0.70 -15.07 24.91
C ASP A 195 -1.46 -13.78 25.28
N GLY A 196 -2.40 -13.91 26.23
CA GLY A 196 -3.22 -12.79 26.72
C GLY A 196 -4.40 -12.41 25.81
N ILE A 197 -4.52 -13.01 24.63
CA ILE A 197 -5.59 -12.78 23.66
C ILE A 197 -6.67 -13.86 23.83
N LEU A 198 -7.94 -13.46 23.79
CA LEU A 198 -9.06 -14.41 23.83
C LEU A 198 -8.99 -15.33 22.60
N ALA A 199 -9.05 -16.63 22.84
CA ALA A 199 -9.07 -17.67 21.84
C ALA A 199 -10.16 -18.70 22.15
N TRP A 200 -10.86 -19.10 21.11
CA TRP A 200 -11.83 -20.17 21.10
C TRP A 200 -11.12 -21.50 20.93
N MET A 201 -11.29 -22.42 21.89
CA MET A 201 -10.74 -23.76 21.79
C MET A 201 -11.77 -24.65 21.09
N VAL A 202 -11.61 -24.87 19.80
CA VAL A 202 -12.55 -25.65 18.99
C VAL A 202 -12.01 -27.06 18.81
N LYS A 203 -12.84 -28.07 19.08
CA LYS A 203 -12.47 -29.49 18.94
C LYS A 203 -13.24 -30.14 17.80
N ASN A 204 -12.53 -30.71 16.84
CA ASN A 204 -13.16 -31.44 15.75
C ASN A 204 -13.50 -32.90 16.14
N GLN A 205 -14.21 -33.59 15.25
CA GLN A 205 -14.59 -35.00 15.42
C GLN A 205 -13.40 -35.97 15.60
N ASN A 206 -12.21 -35.60 15.09
CA ASN A 206 -10.99 -36.41 15.22
C ASN A 206 -10.28 -36.18 16.55
N GLY A 207 -10.81 -35.31 17.41
CA GLY A 207 -10.22 -34.94 18.68
C GLY A 207 -9.09 -33.90 18.60
N TYR A 208 -8.88 -33.29 17.44
CA TYR A 208 -7.94 -32.20 17.25
C TYR A 208 -8.53 -30.91 17.84
N VAL A 209 -7.78 -30.24 18.71
CA VAL A 209 -8.19 -28.95 19.30
C VAL A 209 -7.36 -27.83 18.69
N MET A 210 -8.03 -26.82 18.14
CA MET A 210 -7.40 -25.65 17.52
C MET A 210 -7.83 -24.37 18.25
N PRO A 211 -6.88 -23.57 18.74
CA PRO A 211 -7.10 -22.18 19.12
C PRO A 211 -7.50 -21.32 17.92
N ILE A 212 -8.63 -20.62 18.05
CA ILE A 212 -9.14 -19.69 17.05
C ILE A 212 -9.20 -18.30 17.66
N PHE A 213 -8.54 -17.32 17.05
CA PHE A 213 -8.57 -15.92 17.48
C PHE A 213 -9.72 -15.17 16.78
N PRO A 214 -10.80 -14.84 17.51
CA PRO A 214 -12.04 -14.35 16.92
C PRO A 214 -12.09 -12.82 16.92
N ASP A 215 -11.07 -12.15 16.37
CA ASP A 215 -10.83 -10.70 16.50
C ASP A 215 -12.06 -9.79 16.25
N HIS A 216 -13.01 -10.25 15.43
CA HIS A 216 -14.25 -9.53 15.08
C HIS A 216 -15.54 -10.22 15.56
N ALA A 217 -15.44 -11.33 16.31
CA ALA A 217 -16.57 -12.16 16.71
C ALA A 217 -16.53 -12.56 18.20
N GLN A 218 -15.76 -11.86 19.04
CA GLN A 218 -15.42 -12.32 20.40
C GLN A 218 -16.63 -12.71 21.25
N ASP A 219 -17.76 -12.02 21.07
CA ASP A 219 -19.00 -12.21 21.84
C ASP A 219 -20.08 -13.05 21.11
N GLU A 220 -19.76 -13.61 19.93
CA GLU A 220 -20.73 -14.30 19.08
C GLU A 220 -20.96 -15.78 19.43
N ALA A 221 -20.02 -16.42 20.15
CA ALA A 221 -20.06 -17.85 20.44
C ALA A 221 -20.00 -18.15 21.95
N ILE A 222 -20.71 -19.20 22.36
CA ILE A 222 -20.70 -19.74 23.72
C ILE A 222 -20.24 -21.19 23.74
N VAL A 223 -19.73 -21.64 24.90
CA VAL A 223 -19.24 -23.02 25.06
C VAL A 223 -20.38 -24.01 24.77
N GLY A 224 -20.09 -25.00 23.92
CA GLY A 224 -21.04 -26.00 23.42
C GLY A 224 -21.57 -25.70 22.02
N ASP A 225 -21.30 -24.52 21.45
CA ASP A 225 -21.70 -24.19 20.09
C ASP A 225 -20.98 -25.05 19.05
N LYS A 226 -21.72 -25.42 17.99
CA LYS A 226 -21.16 -26.03 16.79
C LYS A 226 -20.72 -24.94 15.84
N VAL A 227 -19.45 -24.95 15.47
CA VAL A 227 -18.87 -23.90 14.65
C VAL A 227 -18.23 -24.46 13.38
N LYS A 228 -18.47 -23.78 12.27
CA LYS A 228 -17.71 -23.93 11.02
C LYS A 228 -16.95 -22.66 10.77
N ILE A 229 -15.63 -22.77 10.68
CA ILE A 229 -14.72 -21.64 10.70
C ILE A 229 -13.90 -21.65 9.43
N TRP A 230 -13.85 -20.51 8.76
CA TRP A 230 -12.93 -20.24 7.67
C TRP A 230 -12.01 -19.10 8.10
N GLY A 231 -10.72 -19.37 8.10
CA GLY A 231 -9.71 -18.45 8.62
C GLY A 231 -8.35 -18.63 7.97
N THR A 232 -7.33 -18.04 8.57
CA THR A 232 -5.93 -18.20 8.15
C THR A 232 -5.10 -18.74 9.30
N LEU A 233 -4.35 -19.82 9.06
CA LEU A 233 -3.42 -20.36 10.05
C LEU A 233 -2.36 -19.30 10.40
N THR A 234 -2.05 -19.14 11.68
CA THR A 234 -1.06 -18.14 12.11
C THR A 234 0.38 -18.59 11.89
N GLY A 235 0.58 -19.91 11.74
CA GLY A 235 1.91 -20.53 11.74
C GLY A 235 2.46 -20.83 13.14
N ASP A 236 1.83 -20.34 14.20
CA ASP A 236 2.27 -20.57 15.58
C ASP A 236 1.83 -21.94 16.08
N GLY A 237 2.71 -22.59 16.85
CA GLY A 237 2.47 -23.87 17.50
C GLY A 237 2.35 -23.73 19.00
N TYR A 238 1.29 -24.27 19.58
CA TYR A 238 1.02 -24.21 21.02
C TYR A 238 0.99 -25.61 21.63
N GLN A 239 1.48 -25.75 22.86
CA GLN A 239 1.43 -27.04 23.55
C GLN A 239 -0.02 -27.35 23.92
N ALA A 240 -0.50 -28.52 23.51
CA ALA A 240 -1.89 -28.89 23.74
C ALA A 240 -2.23 -29.03 25.23
N SER A 241 -1.23 -29.36 26.07
CA SER A 241 -1.36 -29.43 27.52
C SER A 241 -1.81 -28.11 28.15
N ASP A 242 -1.53 -26.98 27.50
CA ASP A 242 -1.80 -25.65 28.06
C ASP A 242 -3.30 -25.32 28.06
N PHE A 243 -4.10 -26.02 27.26
CA PHE A 243 -5.53 -25.75 27.12
C PHE A 243 -6.41 -26.52 28.10
N ALA A 244 -5.84 -27.46 28.87
CA ALA A 244 -6.59 -28.38 29.73
C ALA A 244 -7.72 -29.15 29.01
N ILE A 245 -7.63 -29.29 27.68
CA ILE A 245 -8.55 -30.06 26.84
C ILE A 245 -7.76 -31.20 26.17
N PRO A 246 -8.22 -32.46 26.27
CA PRO A 246 -7.58 -33.56 25.57
C PRO A 246 -7.52 -33.31 24.06
N ASN A 247 -6.30 -33.27 23.54
CA ASN A 247 -5.99 -33.07 22.12
C ASN A 247 -5.23 -34.29 21.60
N VAL A 248 -5.51 -34.70 20.37
CA VAL A 248 -4.85 -35.85 19.72
C VAL A 248 -3.44 -35.54 19.20
N VAL A 249 -2.98 -34.29 19.36
CA VAL A 249 -1.62 -33.86 19.06
C VAL A 249 -0.98 -33.24 20.29
N GLY A 250 0.34 -33.39 20.44
CA GLY A 250 1.10 -32.75 21.53
C GLY A 250 1.30 -31.24 21.32
N MET A 251 1.34 -30.80 20.06
CA MET A 251 1.36 -29.39 19.69
C MET A 251 0.34 -29.15 18.58
N THR A 252 -0.40 -28.06 18.69
CA THR A 252 -1.44 -27.68 17.73
C THR A 252 -1.14 -26.33 17.09
N GLY A 253 -1.62 -26.14 15.86
CA GLY A 253 -1.61 -24.83 15.21
C GLY A 253 -2.71 -23.93 15.74
N SER A 254 -2.72 -22.68 15.28
CA SER A 254 -3.81 -21.73 15.57
C SER A 254 -4.28 -20.98 14.33
N MET A 255 -5.43 -20.33 14.42
CA MET A 255 -6.06 -19.67 13.27
C MET A 255 -6.64 -18.30 13.65
N HIS A 256 -6.46 -17.30 12.78
CA HIS A 256 -7.27 -16.07 12.82
C HIS A 256 -8.59 -16.28 12.09
N LEU A 257 -9.68 -15.89 12.75
CA LEU A 257 -11.03 -16.00 12.20
C LEU A 257 -11.26 -14.97 11.08
N ILE A 258 -11.84 -15.41 9.96
CA ILE A 258 -12.32 -14.53 8.88
C ILE A 258 -13.84 -14.64 8.72
N GLN A 259 -14.40 -15.86 8.76
CA GLN A 259 -15.84 -16.14 8.68
C GLN A 259 -16.21 -17.29 9.60
N VAL A 260 -17.40 -17.22 10.20
CA VAL A 260 -17.92 -18.29 11.06
C VAL A 260 -19.41 -18.50 10.81
N ASN A 261 -19.78 -19.77 10.80
CA ASN A 261 -21.15 -20.22 10.97
C ASN A 261 -21.27 -20.87 12.36
N ILE A 262 -22.24 -20.41 13.15
CA ILE A 262 -22.51 -20.89 14.51
C ILE A 262 -23.91 -21.50 14.52
N ASN A 263 -24.00 -22.79 14.86
CA ASN A 263 -25.25 -23.54 14.93
C ASN A 263 -26.12 -23.45 13.65
N GLY A 264 -25.49 -23.34 12.47
CA GLY A 264 -26.17 -23.22 11.19
C GLY A 264 -26.36 -21.79 10.70
N GLU A 265 -26.06 -20.78 11.51
CA GLU A 265 -26.21 -19.36 11.14
C GLU A 265 -24.87 -18.69 10.84
N ASP A 266 -24.76 -18.04 9.68
CA ASP A 266 -23.60 -17.21 9.34
C ASP A 266 -23.61 -15.93 10.19
N LYS A 267 -22.53 -15.69 10.95
CA LYS A 267 -22.38 -14.49 11.78
C LYS A 267 -21.52 -13.41 11.14
N ILE A 268 -20.52 -13.81 10.34
CA ILE A 268 -19.57 -12.91 9.64
C ILE A 268 -19.34 -13.40 8.20
#